data_AF-A0A966NCU5-F1
#
_entry.id   AF-A0A966NCU5-F1
#
_cell.length_a   1.000
_cell.length_b   1.000
_cell.length_c   1.000
_cell.angle_alpha   90.00
_cell.angle_beta   90.00
_cell.angle_gamma   90.00
#
_symmetry.space_group_name_H-M   'P 1'
#
loop_
_entity.id
_entity.type
_entity.pdbx_description
1 polymer ?
#
loop_
_entity_poly.entity_id
_entity_poly.type
_entity_poly.pdbx_seq_one_letter_code
_entity_poly.pdbx_strand_id
1 'polypeptide(L)'
;MDNINDPENTIIMEVKGGTVLIELLPDIAPLHCERMKTLVRSGLYDNVCFHRVIEGFMAQTGDVQYGNMESNFDIRMAGRGGSEFPDVKAEFSGIPHDRGTLGAARSANPDSANSQFFINFNDNHFLNRQYTVYGRVISGMEFVDALERGEPPASPDKMISVMVAADA
;
A
#
# COMPACT_ATOMS: atom_id res chain seq x y z
N MET A 1 11.01 16.26 -9.84
CA MET A 1 11.01 16.01 -8.38
C MET A 1 10.40 17.19 -7.61
N ASP A 2 9.69 18.11 -8.26
CA ASP A 2 9.21 19.38 -7.67
C ASP A 2 7.98 19.23 -6.75
N ASN A 3 7.54 18.00 -6.47
CA ASN A 3 6.37 17.68 -5.65
C ASN A 3 6.71 16.98 -4.32
N ILE A 4 8.00 16.79 -3.99
CA ILE A 4 8.43 16.12 -2.76
C ILE A 4 8.83 17.19 -1.74
N ASN A 5 7.94 17.47 -0.79
CA ASN A 5 8.19 18.44 0.28
C ASN A 5 8.89 17.81 1.49
N ASP A 6 8.66 16.52 1.73
CA ASP A 6 9.28 15.74 2.80
C ASP A 6 9.78 14.40 2.23
N PRO A 7 11.07 14.32 1.85
CA PRO A 7 11.63 13.10 1.26
C PRO A 7 11.63 11.88 2.19
N GLU A 8 11.71 12.08 3.52
CA GLU A 8 11.71 10.97 4.48
C GLU A 8 10.31 10.35 4.62
N ASN A 9 9.27 11.14 4.40
CA ASN A 9 7.88 10.69 4.42
C ASN A 9 7.26 10.61 3.02
N THR A 10 8.06 10.44 1.98
CA THR A 10 7.58 10.19 0.62
C THR A 10 8.06 8.83 0.12
N ILE A 11 7.13 8.00 -0.34
CA ILE A 11 7.41 6.73 -1.02
C ILE A 11 7.31 6.94 -2.53
N ILE A 12 8.34 6.48 -3.24
CA ILE A 12 8.40 6.37 -4.70
C ILE A 12 8.10 4.92 -5.04
N MET A 13 6.98 4.68 -5.72
CA MET A 13 6.56 3.34 -6.14
C MET A 13 6.48 3.30 -7.67
N GLU A 14 7.35 2.50 -8.28
CA GLU A 14 7.32 2.25 -9.73
C GLU A 14 6.31 1.15 -10.04
N VAL A 15 5.43 1.41 -10.99
CA VAL A 15 4.50 0.42 -11.54
C VAL A 15 4.55 0.48 -13.06
N LYS A 16 3.85 -0.46 -13.71
CA LYS A 16 3.70 -0.41 -15.16
C LYS A 16 3.02 0.90 -15.56
N GLY A 17 3.70 1.68 -16.40
CA GLY A 17 3.19 2.95 -16.93
C GLY A 17 3.85 4.18 -16.32
N GLY A 18 4.39 4.09 -15.10
CA GLY A 18 5.16 5.19 -14.50
C GLY A 18 5.22 5.16 -12.97
N THR A 19 5.70 6.28 -12.43
CA THR A 19 5.97 6.49 -11.01
C THR A 19 4.74 6.98 -10.26
N VAL A 20 4.43 6.35 -9.13
CA VAL A 20 3.45 6.81 -8.14
C VAL A 20 4.19 7.40 -6.94
N LEU A 21 3.85 8.63 -6.57
CA LEU A 21 4.39 9.27 -5.36
C LEU A 21 3.34 9.24 -4.27
N ILE A 22 3.74 8.77 -3.09
CA ILE A 22 2.87 8.62 -1.93
C ILE A 22 3.46 9.41 -0.76
N GLU A 23 2.70 10.37 -0.24
CA GLU A 23 3.00 11.07 1.01
C GLU A 23 2.49 10.24 2.20
N LEU A 24 3.36 9.95 3.16
CA LEU A 24 3.03 9.32 4.43
C LEU A 24 2.56 10.36 5.45
N LEU A 25 1.74 9.95 6.41
CA LEU A 25 1.11 10.82 7.40
C LEU A 25 1.56 10.46 8.84
N PRO A 26 2.84 10.73 9.20
CA PRO A 26 3.39 10.33 10.51
C PRO A 26 2.70 11.00 11.69
N ASP A 27 2.10 12.18 11.53
CA ASP A 27 1.31 12.84 12.57
C ASP A 27 -0.03 12.14 12.83
N ILE A 28 -0.51 11.31 11.90
CA ILE A 28 -1.80 10.62 11.95
C ILE A 28 -1.63 9.16 12.38
N ALA A 29 -0.66 8.46 11.79
CA ALA A 29 -0.42 7.04 12.01
C ALA A 29 1.09 6.74 12.01
N PRO A 30 1.83 7.20 13.03
CA PRO A 30 3.28 7.08 13.10
C PRO A 30 3.76 5.64 13.02
N LEU A 31 3.08 4.68 13.67
CA LEU A 31 3.53 3.29 13.68
C LEU A 31 3.41 2.65 12.28
N HIS A 32 2.34 2.95 11.54
CA HIS A 32 2.19 2.46 10.17
C HIS A 32 3.17 3.12 9.20
N CYS A 33 3.45 4.41 9.37
CA CYS A 33 4.47 5.10 8.56
C CYS A 33 5.86 4.50 8.78
N GLU A 34 6.26 4.28 10.03
CA GLU A 34 7.53 3.61 10.35
C GLU A 34 7.59 2.18 9.81
N ARG A 35 6.48 1.43 9.88
CA ARG A 35 6.41 0.09 9.30
C ARG A 35 6.57 0.11 7.78
N MET A 36 5.86 0.99 7.09
CA MET A 36 6.00 1.16 5.63
C MET A 36 7.46 1.43 5.27
N LYS A 37 8.11 2.42 5.90
CA LYS A 37 9.52 2.73 5.66
C LYS A 37 10.45 1.56 5.94
N THR A 38 10.21 0.80 7.01
CA THR A 38 10.99 -0.40 7.35
C THR A 38 10.93 -1.45 6.23
N LEU A 39 9.72 -1.76 5.75
CA LEU A 39 9.49 -2.76 4.71
C LEU A 39 10.05 -2.31 3.35
N VAL A 40 9.88 -1.03 3.01
CA VAL A 40 10.47 -0.41 1.81
C VAL A 40 11.99 -0.47 1.85
N ARG A 41 12.63 -0.01 2.93
CA ARG A 41 14.09 -0.02 3.09
C ARG A 41 14.69 -1.43 3.13
N SER A 42 13.89 -2.42 3.49
CA SER A 42 14.27 -3.84 3.46
C SER A 42 14.10 -4.47 2.07
N GLY A 43 13.59 -3.73 1.08
CA GLY A 43 13.33 -4.21 -0.29
C GLY A 43 12.20 -5.22 -0.39
N LEU A 44 11.40 -5.41 0.67
CA LEU A 44 10.41 -6.49 0.73
C LEU A 44 9.19 -6.26 -0.17
N TYR A 45 8.94 -5.01 -0.56
CA TYR A 45 7.85 -4.67 -1.46
C TYR A 45 8.21 -4.78 -2.95
N ASP A 46 9.48 -4.88 -3.29
CA ASP A 46 9.90 -5.04 -4.67
C ASP A 46 9.29 -6.32 -5.25
N ASN A 47 8.70 -6.18 -6.43
CA ASN A 47 7.99 -7.22 -7.17
C ASN A 47 6.71 -7.76 -6.51
N VAL A 48 6.21 -7.15 -5.44
CA VAL A 48 4.95 -7.57 -4.83
C VAL A 48 3.74 -7.15 -5.67
N CYS A 49 2.88 -8.11 -5.97
CA CYS A 49 1.71 -7.93 -6.82
C CYS A 49 0.54 -7.20 -6.13
N PHE A 50 -0.24 -6.50 -6.94
CA PHE A 50 -1.59 -6.07 -6.61
C PHE A 50 -2.55 -7.25 -6.76
N HIS A 51 -2.65 -8.07 -5.72
CA HIS A 51 -3.39 -9.34 -5.75
C HIS A 51 -4.91 -9.16 -5.71
N ARG A 52 -5.42 -7.97 -5.38
CA ARG A 52 -6.86 -7.70 -5.29
C ARG A 52 -7.15 -6.25 -5.70
N VAL A 53 -7.79 -6.06 -6.86
CA VAL A 53 -8.04 -4.75 -7.46
C VAL A 53 -9.49 -4.66 -7.91
N ILE A 54 -10.26 -3.78 -7.27
CA ILE A 54 -11.72 -3.71 -7.43
C ILE A 54 -12.10 -2.33 -7.93
N GLU A 55 -12.68 -2.30 -9.13
CA GLU A 55 -13.18 -1.08 -9.75
C GLU A 55 -14.13 -0.31 -8.82
N GLY A 56 -13.91 0.99 -8.69
CA GLY A 56 -14.71 1.86 -7.82
C GLY A 56 -14.50 1.66 -6.32
N PHE A 57 -13.58 0.77 -5.90
CA PHE A 57 -13.25 0.54 -4.49
C PHE A 57 -11.76 0.79 -4.22
N MET A 58 -10.88 -0.18 -4.43
CA MET A 58 -9.46 -0.05 -4.07
C MET A 58 -8.55 -1.03 -4.82
N ALA A 59 -7.25 -0.77 -4.76
CA ALA A 59 -6.18 -1.69 -5.15
C ALA A 59 -5.38 -2.11 -3.92
N GLN A 60 -5.40 -3.41 -3.57
CA GLN A 60 -4.69 -3.99 -2.42
C GLN A 60 -3.44 -4.74 -2.87
N THR A 61 -2.37 -4.54 -2.11
CA THR A 61 -1.01 -5.08 -2.35
C THR A 61 -0.30 -5.31 -1.01
N GLY A 62 1.01 -5.58 -1.05
CA GLY A 62 1.88 -5.61 0.12
C GLY A 62 1.91 -6.95 0.86
N ASP A 63 1.42 -8.03 0.25
CA ASP A 63 1.66 -9.39 0.77
C ASP A 63 3.09 -9.81 0.39
N VAL A 64 4.03 -9.51 1.28
CA VAL A 64 5.46 -9.77 1.06
C VAL A 64 5.84 -11.26 1.15
N GLN A 65 4.92 -12.13 1.59
CA GLN A 65 5.19 -13.56 1.76
C GLN A 65 4.79 -14.38 0.53
N TYR A 66 3.60 -14.12 -0.03
CA TYR A 66 3.05 -14.88 -1.16
C TYR A 66 2.82 -14.03 -2.41
N GLY A 67 2.89 -12.70 -2.28
CA GLY A 67 2.63 -11.78 -3.37
C GLY A 67 3.86 -11.38 -4.18
N ASN A 68 5.08 -11.72 -3.75
CA ASN A 68 6.30 -11.37 -4.50
C ASN A 68 6.42 -12.25 -5.75
N MET A 69 6.30 -11.63 -6.93
CA MET A 69 6.25 -12.33 -8.22
C MET A 69 7.59 -12.94 -8.66
N GLU A 70 8.68 -12.66 -7.94
CA GLU A 70 10.02 -13.18 -8.22
C GLU A 70 10.52 -14.14 -7.12
N SER A 71 9.80 -14.25 -6.00
CA SER A 71 10.15 -15.11 -4.88
C SER A 71 8.91 -15.62 -4.13
N ASN A 72 8.75 -16.95 -4.03
CA ASN A 72 7.63 -17.59 -3.32
C ASN A 72 6.22 -17.12 -3.76
N PHE A 73 6.08 -16.71 -5.02
CA PHE A 73 4.80 -16.27 -5.57
C PHE A 73 3.75 -17.39 -5.54
N ASP A 74 2.61 -17.13 -4.92
CA ASP A 74 1.40 -17.94 -5.03
C ASP A 74 0.16 -17.04 -4.98
N ILE A 75 -0.41 -16.76 -6.15
CA ILE A 75 -1.59 -15.90 -6.29
C ILE A 75 -2.83 -16.44 -5.54
N ARG A 76 -2.89 -17.74 -5.23
CA ARG A 76 -3.99 -18.32 -4.44
C ARG A 76 -3.84 -18.07 -2.94
N MET A 77 -2.62 -17.75 -2.51
CA MET A 77 -2.26 -17.46 -1.13
C MET A 77 -2.05 -15.97 -0.88
N ALA A 78 -1.78 -15.18 -1.93
CA ALA A 78 -1.68 -13.73 -1.85
C ALA A 78 -2.93 -13.12 -1.20
N GLY A 79 -2.71 -12.23 -0.24
CA GLY A 79 -3.73 -11.66 0.64
C GLY A 79 -3.80 -12.33 2.02
N ARG A 80 -3.11 -13.46 2.24
CA ARG A 80 -3.06 -14.19 3.52
C ARG A 80 -1.74 -14.09 4.24
N GLY A 81 -0.71 -13.58 3.58
CA GLY A 81 0.64 -13.48 4.11
C GLY A 81 0.93 -12.16 4.81
N GLY A 82 2.13 -12.10 5.37
CA GLY A 82 2.66 -10.93 6.04
C GLY A 82 4.19 -10.96 6.10
N SER A 83 4.77 -9.91 6.65
CA SER A 83 6.20 -9.88 6.94
C SER A 83 6.52 -10.65 8.22
N GLU A 84 7.80 -10.88 8.48
CA GLU A 84 8.27 -11.47 9.74
C GLU A 84 8.14 -10.54 10.95
N PHE A 85 7.88 -9.25 10.71
CA PHE A 85 7.71 -8.27 11.77
C PHE A 85 6.36 -8.45 12.50
N PRO A 86 6.25 -8.04 13.77
CA PRO A 86 5.00 -8.14 14.52
C PRO A 86 3.90 -7.27 13.91
N ASP A 87 2.65 -7.58 14.23
CA ASP A 87 1.51 -6.75 13.80
C ASP A 87 1.59 -5.34 14.41
N VAL A 88 1.03 -4.38 13.67
CA VAL A 88 0.95 -2.97 14.02
C VAL A 88 -0.44 -2.67 14.57
N LYS A 89 -0.48 -2.05 15.75
CA LYS A 89 -1.72 -1.64 16.41
C LYS A 89 -2.47 -0.61 15.55
N ALA A 90 -3.80 -0.69 15.49
CA ALA A 90 -4.61 0.26 14.76
C ALA A 90 -4.44 1.71 15.26
N GLU A 91 -4.37 2.65 14.31
CA GLU A 91 -4.22 4.10 14.55
C GLU A 91 -5.39 4.84 13.88
N PHE A 92 -6.62 4.54 14.34
CA PHE A 92 -7.82 5.15 13.78
C PHE A 92 -7.83 6.66 13.97
N SER A 93 -8.17 7.40 12.91
CA SER A 93 -8.18 8.86 12.91
C SER A 93 -9.48 9.43 12.32
N GLY A 94 -9.56 10.77 12.28
CA GLY A 94 -10.64 11.50 11.59
C GLY A 94 -10.41 11.68 10.09
N ILE A 95 -9.28 11.21 9.55
CA ILE A 95 -8.99 11.32 8.13
C ILE A 95 -9.94 10.38 7.36
N PRO A 96 -10.68 10.89 6.37
CA PRO A 96 -11.57 10.06 5.57
C PRO A 96 -10.77 9.17 4.60
N HIS A 97 -11.34 8.01 4.27
CA HIS A 97 -10.89 7.15 3.18
C HIS A 97 -11.33 7.72 1.83
N ASP A 98 -10.81 8.88 1.46
CA ASP A 98 -11.05 9.51 0.17
C ASP A 98 -10.21 8.83 -0.93
N ARG A 99 -10.56 9.08 -2.19
CA ARG A 99 -9.74 8.66 -3.34
C ARG A 99 -8.26 9.03 -3.14
N GLY A 100 -7.37 8.09 -3.45
CA GLY A 100 -5.92 8.23 -3.35
C GLY A 100 -5.35 7.99 -1.95
N THR A 101 -6.16 7.87 -0.91
CA THR A 101 -5.67 7.53 0.44
C THR A 101 -5.19 6.09 0.53
N LEU A 102 -4.15 5.87 1.35
CA LEU A 102 -3.68 4.53 1.73
C LEU A 102 -4.34 4.08 3.02
N GLY A 103 -4.92 2.89 3.00
CA GLY A 103 -5.43 2.21 4.18
C GLY A 103 -4.62 0.96 4.52
N ALA A 104 -4.39 0.72 5.81
CA ALA A 104 -3.74 -0.51 6.27
C ALA A 104 -4.69 -1.71 6.15
N ALA A 105 -4.30 -2.76 5.43
CA ALA A 105 -5.10 -3.97 5.36
C ALA A 105 -4.92 -4.79 6.63
N ARG A 106 -5.99 -5.44 7.09
CA ARG A 106 -6.01 -6.23 8.33
C ARG A 106 -7.03 -7.36 8.26
N SER A 107 -6.90 -8.33 9.15
CA SER A 107 -7.93 -9.34 9.40
C SER A 107 -9.10 -8.76 10.24
N ALA A 108 -9.93 -9.64 10.80
CA ALA A 108 -11.00 -9.25 11.72
C ALA A 108 -10.48 -8.55 12.99
N ASN A 109 -9.26 -8.90 13.44
CA ASN A 109 -8.64 -8.18 14.56
C ASN A 109 -8.17 -6.79 14.10
N PRO A 110 -8.65 -5.69 14.72
CA PRO A 110 -8.18 -4.34 14.43
C PRO A 110 -6.66 -4.18 14.45
N ASP A 111 -5.97 -4.88 15.35
CA ASP A 111 -4.53 -4.76 15.59
C ASP A 111 -3.72 -5.84 14.83
N SER A 112 -4.23 -6.30 13.67
CA SER A 112 -3.58 -7.32 12.83
C SER A 112 -3.03 -6.78 11.51
N ALA A 113 -2.89 -5.46 11.38
CA ALA A 113 -2.20 -4.89 10.23
C ALA A 113 -0.72 -5.31 10.28
N ASN A 114 -0.13 -5.65 9.13
CA ASN A 114 1.25 -6.16 9.11
C ASN A 114 2.10 -5.51 8.00
N SER A 115 1.83 -5.86 6.75
CA SER A 115 2.57 -5.37 5.56
C SER A 115 1.64 -5.03 4.40
N GLN A 116 0.45 -5.62 4.35
CA GLN A 116 -0.52 -5.35 3.31
C GLN A 116 -1.20 -3.99 3.48
N PHE A 117 -1.47 -3.33 2.36
CA PHE A 117 -2.18 -2.06 2.30
C PHE A 117 -3.00 -1.94 1.03
N PHE A 118 -3.88 -0.95 0.99
CA PHE A 118 -4.69 -0.66 -0.18
C PHE A 118 -4.72 0.84 -0.51
N ILE A 119 -4.87 1.16 -1.79
CA ILE A 119 -5.04 2.52 -2.31
C ILE A 119 -6.49 2.66 -2.76
N ASN A 120 -7.20 3.68 -2.27
CA ASN A 120 -8.60 3.90 -2.59
C ASN A 120 -8.77 4.50 -4.00
N PHE A 121 -9.59 3.87 -4.85
CA PHE A 121 -9.97 4.42 -6.16
C PHE A 121 -11.10 5.45 -6.06
N ASN A 122 -11.89 5.40 -5.00
CA ASN A 122 -13.03 6.25 -4.79
C ASN A 122 -13.16 6.60 -3.31
N ASP A 123 -14.12 7.47 -2.99
CA ASP A 123 -14.44 7.84 -1.62
C ASP A 123 -15.13 6.66 -0.91
N ASN A 124 -14.36 5.96 -0.09
CA ASN A 124 -14.77 4.76 0.65
C ASN A 124 -15.10 5.09 2.10
N HIS A 125 -15.95 6.10 2.32
CA HIS A 125 -16.24 6.63 3.66
C HIS A 125 -16.83 5.60 4.64
N PHE A 126 -17.37 4.50 4.13
CA PHE A 126 -17.81 3.37 4.95
C PHE A 126 -16.64 2.70 5.72
N LEU A 127 -15.38 2.91 5.32
CA LEU A 127 -14.19 2.45 6.03
C LEU A 127 -13.73 3.40 7.15
N ASN A 128 -14.27 4.63 7.20
CA ASN A 128 -13.84 5.66 8.14
C ASN A 128 -13.93 5.16 9.59
N ARG A 129 -12.88 5.43 10.38
CA ARG A 129 -12.73 4.99 11.78
C ARG A 129 -12.71 3.46 11.98
N GLN A 130 -12.61 2.68 10.91
CA GLN A 130 -12.50 1.21 10.97
C GLN A 130 -11.15 0.72 10.43
N TYR A 131 -10.46 1.53 9.64
CA TYR A 131 -9.15 1.25 9.08
C TYR A 131 -8.23 2.44 9.31
N THR A 132 -6.93 2.16 9.44
CA THR A 132 -5.90 3.19 9.60
C THR A 132 -5.62 3.83 8.24
N VAL A 133 -5.86 5.13 8.09
CA VAL A 133 -5.31 5.92 6.98
C VAL A 133 -3.94 6.44 7.39
N TYR A 134 -2.91 6.15 6.60
CA TYR A 134 -1.52 6.53 6.94
C TYR A 134 -0.72 7.11 5.77
N GLY A 135 -1.35 7.30 4.61
CA GLY A 135 -0.70 7.92 3.46
C GLY A 135 -1.71 8.38 2.40
N ARG A 136 -1.22 9.08 1.38
CA ARG A 136 -2.00 9.50 0.20
C ARG A 136 -1.13 9.55 -1.05
N VAL A 137 -1.70 9.18 -2.19
CA VAL A 137 -1.08 9.41 -3.49
C VAL A 137 -1.10 10.92 -3.78
N ILE A 138 0.07 11.49 -4.04
CA ILE A 138 0.24 12.91 -4.39
C ILE A 138 0.60 13.12 -5.88
N SER A 139 0.99 12.05 -6.59
CA SER A 139 1.25 12.06 -8.03
C SER A 139 1.16 10.64 -8.60
N GLY A 140 0.76 10.50 -9.86
CA GLY A 140 0.73 9.21 -10.56
C GLY A 140 -0.50 8.35 -10.25
N MET A 141 -1.61 8.95 -9.80
CA MET A 141 -2.84 8.20 -9.52
C MET A 141 -3.38 7.50 -10.78
N GLU A 142 -3.15 8.05 -11.96
CA GLU A 142 -3.51 7.48 -13.25
C GLU A 142 -2.84 6.11 -13.50
N PHE A 143 -1.66 5.86 -12.92
CA PHE A 143 -0.99 4.56 -13.04
C PHE A 143 -1.60 3.52 -12.10
N VAL A 144 -2.08 3.96 -10.92
CA VAL A 144 -2.87 3.11 -10.03
C VAL A 144 -4.21 2.78 -10.68
N ASP A 145 -4.87 3.77 -11.31
CA ASP A 145 -6.14 3.56 -12.02
C ASP A 145 -6.00 2.56 -13.16
N ALA A 146 -4.82 2.46 -13.79
CA ALA A 146 -4.55 1.56 -14.90
C ALA A 146 -4.27 0.10 -14.49
N LEU A 147 -4.15 -0.21 -13.19
CA LEU A 147 -3.87 -1.57 -12.70
C LEU A 147 -4.93 -2.58 -13.15
N GLU A 148 -4.51 -3.79 -13.51
CA GLU A 148 -5.43 -4.83 -13.94
C GLU A 148 -6.43 -5.23 -12.83
N ARG A 149 -7.72 -5.26 -13.18
CA ARG A 149 -8.81 -5.55 -12.22
C ARG A 149 -8.97 -7.05 -11.97
N GLY A 150 -9.36 -7.40 -10.74
CA GLY A 150 -9.79 -8.74 -10.35
C GLY A 150 -9.53 -9.10 -8.89
N GLU A 151 -10.09 -10.23 -8.45
CA GLU A 151 -9.96 -10.78 -7.10
C GLU A 151 -9.69 -12.31 -7.13
N PRO A 152 -8.51 -12.78 -7.58
CA PRO A 152 -7.38 -11.99 -8.07
C PRO A 152 -7.49 -11.62 -9.57
N PRO A 153 -6.70 -10.64 -10.05
CA PRO A 153 -6.57 -10.36 -11.49
C PRO A 153 -6.01 -11.56 -12.27
N ALA A 154 -6.32 -11.66 -13.56
CA ALA A 154 -5.82 -12.73 -14.42
C ALA A 154 -4.31 -12.59 -14.67
N SER A 155 -3.84 -11.35 -14.88
CA SER A 155 -2.43 -10.99 -14.91
C SER A 155 -2.17 -9.83 -13.93
N PRO A 156 -1.92 -10.11 -12.64
CA PRO A 156 -1.70 -9.06 -11.65
C PRO A 156 -0.50 -8.18 -11.99
N ASP A 157 -0.68 -6.86 -11.93
CA ASP A 157 0.42 -5.90 -11.94
C ASP A 157 1.19 -5.96 -10.59
N LYS A 158 2.39 -5.37 -10.57
CA LYS A 158 3.27 -5.36 -9.39
C LYS A 158 3.87 -3.99 -9.11
N MET A 159 4.28 -3.79 -7.86
CA MET A 159 5.24 -2.77 -7.48
C MET A 159 6.60 -3.20 -8.03
N ILE A 160 7.05 -2.59 -9.12
CA ILE A 160 8.31 -2.94 -9.79
C ILE A 160 9.49 -2.66 -8.85
N SER A 161 9.48 -1.49 -8.23
CA SER A 161 10.39 -1.12 -7.16
C SER A 161 9.73 -0.13 -6.22
N VAL A 162 10.12 -0.13 -4.94
CA VAL A 162 9.63 0.82 -3.94
C VAL A 162 10.79 1.40 -3.16
N MET A 163 10.84 2.73 -3.02
CA MET A 163 11.92 3.44 -2.32
C MET A 163 11.37 4.55 -1.44
N VAL A 164 12.05 4.85 -0.34
CA VAL A 164 11.85 6.12 0.39
C VAL A 164 12.59 7.21 -0.38
N ALA A 165 11.95 8.33 -0.67
CA ALA A 165 12.52 9.37 -1.53
C ALA A 165 13.82 9.98 -0.97
N ALA A 166 14.03 9.96 0.35
CA ALA A 166 15.28 10.36 0.99
C ALA A 166 16.47 9.44 0.66
N ASP A 167 16.21 8.21 0.22
CA ASP A 167 17.22 7.18 -0.08
C ASP A 167 17.43 6.98 -1.60
N ALA A 168 16.74 7.77 -2.44
CA ALA A 168 16.70 7.63 -3.90
C ALA A 168 17.85 8.34 -4.65
#